data_AF-A0A1B9AJK8-F1
#
_entry.id   AF-A0A1B9AJK8-F1
#
_cell.length_a   1.000
_cell.length_b   1.000
_cell.length_c   1.000
_cell.angle_alpha   90.00
_cell.angle_beta   90.00
_cell.angle_gamma   90.00
#
_symmetry.space_group_name_H-M   'P 1'
#
loop_
_entity.id
_entity.type
_entity.pdbx_description
1 polymer ?
#
loop_
_entity_poly.entity_id
_entity_poly.type
_entity_poly.pdbx_seq_one_letter_code
_entity_poly.pdbx_strand_id
1 'polypeptide(L)'
;MDENKSFTLYINVLIGAIGTILIGLAAMSTLSNRDHSVYLMLFGGFILVITYINYLEKKAGLKNSVIWARSIGSIVIFLALGYIYFF
;
A
#
# COMPACT_ATOMS: atom_id res chain seq x y z
N MET A 1 -17.18 12.46 19.57
CA MET A 1 -16.69 12.01 18.25
C MET A 1 -17.58 10.84 17.87
N ASP A 2 -18.46 11.00 16.89
CA ASP A 2 -19.45 9.96 16.54
C ASP A 2 -18.74 8.66 16.17
N GLU A 3 -18.99 7.62 16.95
CA GLU A 3 -18.32 6.32 16.88
C GLU A 3 -18.41 5.69 15.47
N ASN A 4 -19.55 5.90 14.81
CA ASN A 4 -19.82 5.43 13.46
C ASN A 4 -18.93 6.10 12.38
N LYS A 5 -18.62 7.39 12.58
CA LYS A 5 -17.77 8.17 11.65
C LYS A 5 -16.31 7.76 11.76
N SER A 6 -15.86 7.40 12.97
CA SER A 6 -14.53 6.83 13.22
C SER A 6 -14.37 5.48 12.55
N PHE A 7 -15.31 4.55 12.78
CA PHE A 7 -15.25 3.19 12.25
C PHE A 7 -15.21 3.14 10.71
N THR A 8 -16.07 3.92 10.05
CA THR A 8 -16.11 4.02 8.58
C THR A 8 -14.77 4.50 8.01
N LEU A 9 -14.09 5.40 8.71
CA LEU A 9 -12.81 5.96 8.28
C LEU A 9 -11.67 4.92 8.38
N TYR A 10 -11.65 4.10 9.42
CA TYR A 10 -10.70 2.98 9.54
C TYR A 10 -10.93 1.89 8.49
N ILE A 11 -12.19 1.59 8.14
CA ILE A 11 -12.50 0.65 7.05
C ILE A 11 -11.95 1.18 5.72
N ASN A 12 -12.12 2.46 5.43
CA ASN A 12 -11.61 3.06 4.19
C ASN A 12 -10.08 2.98 4.10
N VAL A 13 -9.37 3.16 5.22
CA VAL A 13 -7.91 2.97 5.29
C VAL A 13 -7.51 1.52 5.00
N LEU A 14 -8.24 0.55 5.56
CA LEU A 14 -8.03 -0.88 5.30
C LEU A 14 -8.26 -1.23 3.82
N ILE A 15 -9.36 -0.76 3.23
CA ILE A 15 -9.67 -0.96 1.81
C ILE A 15 -8.59 -0.33 0.94
N GLY A 16 -8.13 0.87 1.26
CA GLY A 16 -7.03 1.54 0.56
C GLY A 16 -5.72 0.73 0.62
N ALA A 17 -5.38 0.18 1.78
CA ALA A 17 -4.21 -0.68 1.95
C ALA A 17 -4.31 -1.96 1.10
N ILE A 18 -5.45 -2.67 1.18
CA ILE A 18 -5.70 -3.91 0.44
C ILE A 18 -5.66 -3.65 -1.07
N GLY A 19 -6.34 -2.59 -1.54
CA GLY A 19 -6.36 -2.22 -2.95
C GLY A 19 -4.98 -1.92 -3.50
N THR A 20 -4.14 -1.20 -2.74
CA THR A 20 -2.77 -0.88 -3.16
C THR A 20 -1.91 -2.14 -3.28
N ILE A 21 -2.07 -3.10 -2.36
CA ILE A 21 -1.38 -4.40 -2.42
C ILE A 21 -1.85 -5.22 -3.63
N LEU A 22 -3.17 -5.27 -3.89
CA LEU A 22 -3.73 -5.97 -5.04
C LEU A 22 -3.22 -5.43 -6.38
N ILE A 23 -3.12 -4.10 -6.51
CA ILE A 23 -2.54 -3.47 -7.71
C ILE A 23 -1.09 -3.91 -7.89
N GLY A 24 -0.31 -3.91 -6.81
CA GLY A 24 1.08 -4.39 -6.83
C GLY A 24 1.18 -5.85 -7.29
N LEU A 25 0.36 -6.73 -6.73
CA LEU A 25 0.31 -8.16 -7.08
C LEU A 25 -0.11 -8.40 -8.52
N ALA A 26 -1.16 -7.73 -8.99
CA ALA A 26 -1.62 -7.84 -10.36
C ALA A 26 -0.52 -7.41 -11.35
N ALA A 27 0.16 -6.31 -11.05
CA ALA A 27 1.27 -5.84 -11.88
C ALA A 27 2.48 -6.80 -11.88
N MET A 28 2.72 -7.52 -10.78
CA MET A 28 3.75 -8.58 -10.74
C MET A 28 3.34 -9.81 -11.56
N SER A 29 2.06 -10.20 -11.54
CA SER A 29 1.57 -11.39 -12.22
C SER A 29 1.62 -11.33 -13.76
N THR A 30 1.60 -10.12 -14.33
CA THR A 30 1.69 -9.91 -15.79
C THR A 30 3.13 -9.96 -16.31
N LEU A 31 4.12 -10.04 -15.42
CA LEU A 31 5.53 -10.05 -15.78
C LEU A 31 6.02 -11.47 -15.99
N SER A 32 6.15 -11.84 -17.26
CA SER A 32 6.73 -13.11 -17.73
C SER A 32 8.25 -13.20 -17.49
N ASN A 33 8.94 -12.05 -17.52
CA ASN A 33 10.37 -11.98 -17.24
C ASN A 33 10.60 -11.46 -15.81
N ARG A 34 11.35 -12.22 -15.01
CA ARG A 34 11.84 -11.83 -13.67
C ARG A 34 12.92 -10.74 -13.73
N ASP A 35 12.68 -9.71 -14.53
CA ASP A 35 13.60 -8.60 -14.71
C ASP A 35 13.56 -7.69 -13.48
N HIS A 36 14.72 -7.54 -12.84
CA HIS A 36 14.89 -6.75 -11.63
C HIS A 36 14.61 -5.26 -11.87
N SER A 37 14.83 -4.76 -13.09
CA SER A 37 14.54 -3.36 -13.44
C SER A 37 13.05 -3.06 -13.35
N VAL A 38 12.20 -4.02 -13.74
CA VAL A 38 10.74 -3.87 -13.68
C VAL A 38 10.24 -3.96 -12.25
N TYR A 39 10.81 -4.86 -11.43
CA TYR A 39 10.51 -4.91 -10.00
C TYR A 39 10.83 -3.57 -9.31
N LEU A 40 11.98 -2.96 -9.61
CA LEU A 40 12.35 -1.64 -9.08
C LEU A 40 11.37 -0.53 -9.52
N MET A 41 10.92 -0.55 -10.78
CA MET A 41 9.94 0.40 -11.29
C MET A 41 8.58 0.26 -10.58
N LEU A 42 8.12 -0.97 -10.35
CA LEU A 42 6.90 -1.26 -9.59
C LEU A 42 7.02 -0.81 -8.15
N PHE A 43 8.15 -1.10 -7.50
CA PHE A 43 8.41 -0.66 -6.13
C PHE A 43 8.43 0.87 -6.01
N GLY A 44 9.07 1.56 -6.97
CA GLY A 44 9.06 3.03 -7.04
C GLY A 44 7.64 3.59 -7.18
N GLY A 45 6.83 3.05 -8.10
CA GLY A 45 5.44 3.43 -8.27
C GLY A 45 4.59 3.18 -7.02
N PHE A 46 4.81 2.04 -6.36
CA PHE A 46 4.14 1.70 -5.10
C PHE A 46 4.46 2.69 -3.98
N ILE A 47 5.71 3.12 -3.83
CA ILE A 47 6.10 4.15 -2.85
C ILE A 47 5.39 5.49 -3.15
N LEU A 48 5.30 5.89 -4.41
CA LEU A 48 4.61 7.12 -4.80
C LEU A 48 3.13 7.08 -4.42
N VAL A 49 2.44 5.96 -4.70
CA VAL A 49 1.04 5.76 -4.32
C VAL A 49 0.88 5.81 -2.80
N ILE A 50 1.71 5.09 -2.04
CA ILE A 50 1.69 5.12 -0.57
C ILE A 50 1.86 6.55 -0.04
N THR A 51 2.80 7.31 -0.61
CA THR A 51 3.07 8.69 -0.21
C THR A 51 1.85 9.58 -0.47
N TYR A 52 1.19 9.40 -1.61
CA TYR A 52 -0.03 10.12 -1.93
C TYR A 52 -1.20 9.76 -0.99
N ILE A 53 -1.41 8.48 -0.70
CA ILE A 53 -2.45 8.04 0.24
C ILE A 53 -2.16 8.61 1.64
N ASN A 54 -0.91 8.64 2.08
CA ASN A 54 -0.54 9.24 3.38
C ASN A 54 -0.87 10.73 3.45
N TYR A 55 -0.68 11.46 2.35
CA TYR A 55 -1.10 12.85 2.25
C TYR A 55 -2.62 12.99 2.39
N LEU A 56 -3.40 12.13 1.71
CA LEU A 56 -4.86 12.13 1.81
C LEU A 56 -5.35 11.78 3.21
N GLU A 57 -4.76 10.76 3.85
CA GLU A 57 -5.11 10.33 5.19
C GLU A 57 -4.80 11.41 6.24
N LYS A 58 -3.66 12.10 6.11
CA LYS A 58 -3.35 13.27 6.94
C LYS A 58 -4.40 14.37 6.76
N LYS A 59 -4.79 14.66 5.52
CA LYS A 59 -5.82 15.66 5.21
C LYS A 59 -7.20 15.25 5.77
N ALA A 60 -7.47 13.96 5.89
CA ALA A 60 -8.69 13.41 6.50
C ALA A 60 -8.68 13.44 8.05
N GLY A 61 -7.59 13.88 8.68
CA GLY A 61 -7.49 13.99 10.13
C GLY A 61 -7.10 12.68 10.84
N LEU A 62 -6.58 11.68 10.12
CA LEU A 62 -6.06 10.46 10.73
C LEU A 62 -4.80 10.74 11.56
N LYS A 63 -4.67 10.02 12.68
CA LYS A 63 -3.46 10.07 13.49
C LYS A 63 -2.26 9.54 12.70
N ASN A 64 -1.13 10.23 12.80
CA ASN A 64 0.12 9.80 12.14
C ASN A 64 0.51 8.35 12.47
N SER A 65 0.25 7.87 13.69
CA SER A 65 0.55 6.49 14.06
C SER A 65 -0.19 5.45 13.21
N VAL A 66 -1.46 5.71 12.87
CA VAL A 66 -2.28 4.81 12.03
C VAL A 66 -1.76 4.81 10.59
N ILE A 67 -1.48 5.99 10.05
CA ILE A 67 -0.93 6.18 8.70
C ILE A 67 0.40 5.45 8.55
N TRP A 68 1.28 5.58 9.56
CA TRP A 68 2.58 4.91 9.58
C TRP A 68 2.45 3.39 9.69
N ALA A 69 1.59 2.89 10.57
CA ALA A 69 1.35 1.45 10.70
C ALA A 69 0.84 0.84 9.38
N ARG A 70 -0.13 1.50 8.73
CA ARG A 70 -0.65 1.09 7.42
C ARG A 70 0.43 1.12 6.35
N SER A 71 1.21 2.21 6.28
CA SER A 71 2.27 2.37 5.27
C SER A 71 3.37 1.32 5.40
N ILE A 72 3.91 1.15 6.61
CA ILE A 72 4.94 0.15 6.88
C ILE A 72 4.39 -1.24 6.59
N GLY A 73 3.18 -1.55 7.06
CA GLY A 73 2.53 -2.84 6.80
C GLY A 73 2.42 -3.13 5.31
N SER A 74 1.94 -2.17 4.51
CA SER A 74 1.86 -2.32 3.06
C SER A 74 3.23 -2.53 2.39
N ILE A 75 4.27 -1.81 2.83
CA ILE A 75 5.63 -1.97 2.30
C ILE A 75 6.20 -3.34 2.63
N VAL A 76 6.09 -3.78 3.88
CA VAL A 76 6.60 -5.09 4.32
C VAL A 76 5.92 -6.22 3.56
N ILE A 77 4.59 -6.15 3.42
CA ILE A 77 3.83 -7.16 2.66
C ILE A 77 4.25 -7.16 1.19
N PHE A 78 4.38 -5.99 0.56
CA PHE A 78 4.82 -5.89 -0.84
C PHE A 78 6.22 -6.48 -1.05
N LEU A 79 7.15 -6.19 -0.14
CA LEU A 79 8.51 -6.74 -0.20
C LEU A 79 8.53 -8.26 0.01
N ALA A 80 7.76 -8.78 0.98
CA ALA A 80 7.67 -10.21 1.23
C ALA A 80 7.09 -10.96 0.02
N LEU A 81 6.02 -10.45 -0.58
CA LEU A 81 5.41 -11.03 -1.79
C LEU A 81 6.34 -10.92 -3.00
N GLY A 82 7.00 -9.77 -3.16
CA GLY A 82 7.99 -9.56 -4.20
C GLY A 82 9.16 -10.55 -4.10
N TYR A 83 9.67 -10.78 -2.89
CA TYR A 83 10.71 -11.78 -2.64
C TYR A 83 10.25 -13.18 -3.06
N ILE A 84 9.07 -13.64 -2.59
CA ILE A 84 8.52 -14.97 -2.93
C ILE A 84 8.33 -15.16 -4.44
N TYR A 85 7.97 -14.10 -5.18
CA TYR A 85 7.66 -14.21 -6.60
C TYR A 85 8.90 -14.12 -7.51
N PHE A 86 9.88 -13.29 -7.15
CA PHE A 86 11.05 -13.03 -7.98
C PHE A 86 12.30 -13.84 -7.61
N PHE A 87 12.44 -14.28 -6.35
CA PHE A 87 13.58 -15.07 -5.85
C PHE A 87 13.13 -16.48 -5.45
#